data_AF-A0AAW4FYC2-F1
#
_entry.id   AF-A0AAW4FYC2-F1
#
_cell.length_a   1.000
_cell.length_b   1.000
_cell.length_c   1.000
_cell.angle_alpha   90.00
_cell.angle_beta   90.00
_cell.angle_gamma   90.00
#
_symmetry.space_group_name_H-M   'P 1'
#
loop_
_entity.id
_entity.type
_entity.pdbx_description
1 polymer ?
#
loop_
_entity_poly.entity_id
_entity_poly.type
_entity_poly.pdbx_seq_one_letter_code
_entity_poly.pdbx_strand_id
1 'polypeptide(L)'
;MVYVGGVGTGFTDKMARDLRKQLAALPAKVPPVALKRKNAVFCEPVFVAEVTYTEITSDRKLRHPSFKGLRELADNVDVFERKK
;
A
#
# COMPACT_ATOMS: atom_id res chain seq x y z
N MET A 1 -2.03 -11.10 -4.48
CA MET A 1 -1.36 -9.78 -4.38
C MET A 1 0.14 -9.94 -4.57
N VAL A 2 0.84 -8.92 -5.07
CA VAL A 2 2.29 -8.94 -5.30
C VAL A 2 2.94 -7.83 -4.49
N TYR A 3 4.00 -8.13 -3.76
CA TYR A 3 4.76 -7.12 -3.03
C TYR A 3 5.65 -6.32 -3.99
N VAL A 4 5.45 -5.00 -4.05
CA VAL A 4 6.21 -4.08 -4.92
C VAL A 4 7.09 -3.09 -4.14
N GLY A 5 7.23 -3.29 -2.82
CA GLY A 5 8.00 -2.41 -1.94
C GLY A 5 7.17 -1.81 -0.81
N GLY A 6 7.82 -1.02 0.03
CA GLY A 6 7.19 -0.28 1.12
C GLY A 6 7.34 1.22 0.90
N VAL A 7 6.35 1.99 1.36
CA VAL A 7 6.35 3.45 1.29
C VAL A 7 6.50 4.01 2.70
N GLY A 8 7.47 4.90 2.90
CA GLY A 8 7.77 5.50 4.21
C GLY A 8 7.73 7.04 4.23
N THR A 9 7.49 7.68 3.09
CA THR A 9 7.49 9.13 2.91
C THR A 9 6.18 9.58 2.26
N GLY A 10 5.89 10.89 2.29
CA GLY A 10 4.67 11.46 1.71
C GLY A 10 3.46 11.48 2.66
N PHE A 11 3.63 10.99 3.90
CA PHE A 11 2.62 11.10 4.94
C PHE A 11 2.80 12.40 5.72
N THR A 12 1.70 13.10 6.00
CA THR A 12 1.65 14.07 7.11
C THR A 12 1.33 13.35 8.42
N ASP A 13 1.67 13.94 9.58
CA ASP A 13 1.34 13.35 10.89
C ASP A 13 -0.16 13.09 11.09
N LYS A 14 -1.00 13.94 10.51
CA LYS A 14 -2.46 13.74 10.54
C LYS A 14 -2.86 12.53 9.70
N MET A 15 -2.39 12.47 8.45
CA MET A 15 -2.69 11.36 7.54
C MET A 15 -2.19 10.02 8.09
N ALA A 16 -0.98 9.97 8.64
CA ALA A 16 -0.43 8.74 9.22
C ALA A 16 -1.29 8.23 10.38
N ARG A 17 -1.75 9.12 11.26
CA ARG A 17 -2.63 8.77 12.39
C ARG A 17 -3.99 8.30 11.92
N ASP A 18 -4.60 8.99 10.96
CA ASP A 18 -5.92 8.63 10.44
C ASP A 18 -5.88 7.31 9.67
N LEU A 19 -4.86 7.11 8.82
CA LEU A 19 -4.62 5.85 8.13
C LEU A 19 -4.41 4.70 9.12
N ARG A 20 -3.60 4.90 10.16
CA ARG A 20 -3.39 3.89 11.20
C ARG A 20 -4.69 3.46 11.87
N LYS A 21 -5.59 4.40 12.16
CA LYS A 21 -6.91 4.09 12.75
C LYS A 21 -7.77 3.26 11.80
N GLN A 22 -7.81 3.64 10.53
CA GLN A 22 -8.60 2.93 9.51
C GLN A 22 -8.08 1.51 9.28
N LEU A 23 -6.76 1.33 9.17
CA LEU A 23 -6.16 0.00 8.98
C LEU A 23 -6.31 -0.88 10.23
N ALA A 24 -6.24 -0.30 11.43
CA ALA A 24 -6.44 -1.03 12.68
C ALA A 24 -7.87 -1.56 12.85
N ALA A 25 -8.87 -0.91 12.24
CA ALA A 25 -10.26 -1.37 12.24
C ALA A 25 -10.49 -2.59 11.34
N LEU A 26 -9.54 -2.93 10.46
CA LEU A 26 -9.65 -3.99 9.48
C LEU A 26 -8.49 -4.99 9.59
N PRO A 27 -8.36 -5.74 10.70
CA PRO A 27 -7.29 -6.71 10.87
C PRO A 27 -7.44 -7.86 9.86
N ALA A 28 -6.33 -8.21 9.19
CA ALA A 28 -6.33 -9.34 8.28
C ALA A 28 -6.33 -10.66 9.05
N LYS A 29 -7.23 -11.59 8.71
CA LYS A 29 -7.22 -12.96 9.27
C LYS A 29 -6.04 -13.79 8.75
N VAL A 30 -5.64 -13.53 7.50
CA VAL A 30 -4.53 -14.20 6.82
C VAL A 30 -3.65 -13.11 6.18
N PRO A 31 -2.31 -13.21 6.25
CA PRO A 31 -1.44 -12.24 5.60
C PRO A 31 -1.73 -12.17 4.09
N PRO A 32 -2.09 -11.00 3.52
CA PRO A 32 -2.42 -10.86 2.10
C PRO A 32 -1.20 -11.02 1.18
N VAL A 33 0.00 -10.98 1.75
CA VAL A 33 1.26 -11.17 1.05
C VAL A 33 2.25 -11.94 1.92
N ALA A 34 3.02 -12.83 1.30
CA ALA A 34 4.08 -13.60 1.95
C ALA A 34 5.29 -12.72 2.27
N LEU A 35 5.18 -11.88 3.31
CA LEU A 35 6.24 -10.98 3.76
C LEU A 35 6.68 -11.34 5.18
N LYS A 36 7.96 -11.67 5.34
CA LYS A 36 8.57 -11.89 6.66
C LYS A 36 9.15 -10.56 7.18
N ARG A 37 8.37 -9.84 8.00
CA ARG A 37 8.85 -8.67 8.76
C ARG A 37 8.47 -8.79 10.22
N LYS A 38 9.44 -8.51 11.09
CA LYS A 38 9.23 -8.46 12.54
C LYS A 38 8.26 -7.31 12.86
N ASN A 39 7.22 -7.59 13.64
CA ASN A 39 6.16 -6.64 14.06
C ASN A 39 5.32 -6.05 12.91
N ALA A 40 5.23 -6.73 11.77
CA ALA A 40 4.27 -6.35 10.73
C ALA A 40 2.83 -6.65 11.18
N VAL A 41 1.96 -5.65 11.10
CA VAL A 41 0.52 -5.81 11.28
C VAL A 41 -0.12 -5.78 9.90
N PHE A 42 -0.83 -6.85 9.54
CA PHE A 42 -1.54 -6.95 8.28
C PHE A 42 -3.01 -6.53 8.44
N CYS A 43 -3.53 -5.85 7.44
CA CYS A 43 -4.92 -5.42 7.36
C CYS A 43 -5.59 -5.96 6.09
N GLU A 44 -6.91 -6.05 6.10
CA GLU A 44 -7.68 -6.45 4.92
C GLU A 44 -7.41 -5.46 3.78
N PRO A 45 -7.15 -5.95 2.55
CA PRO A 45 -6.69 -5.11 1.46
C PRO A 45 -7.86 -4.48 0.70
N VAL A 46 -8.62 -3.63 1.39
CA VAL A 46 -9.82 -2.96 0.84
C VAL A 46 -9.55 -1.55 0.35
N PHE A 47 -8.40 -0.97 0.70
CA PHE A 47 -8.04 0.40 0.34
C PHE A 47 -7.11 0.45 -0.87
N VAL A 48 -7.31 1.44 -1.72
CA VAL A 48 -6.41 1.77 -2.82
C VAL A 48 -5.65 3.05 -2.46
N ALA A 49 -4.32 2.96 -2.51
CA ALA A 49 -3.43 4.08 -2.24
C ALA A 49 -2.82 4.60 -3.55
N GLU A 50 -2.74 5.92 -3.67
CA GLU A 50 -1.97 6.57 -4.73
C GLU A 50 -0.54 6.80 -4.26
N VAL A 51 0.41 6.38 -5.11
CA VAL A 51 1.84 6.43 -4.82
C VAL A 51 2.57 7.00 -6.04
N THR A 52 3.38 8.03 -5.82
CA THR A 52 4.34 8.50 -6.82
C THR A 52 5.68 7.80 -6.64
N TYR A 53 6.33 7.42 -7.74
CA TYR A 53 7.63 6.76 -7.77
C TYR A 53 8.43 7.25 -8.97
N THR A 54 9.75 7.06 -8.96
CA THR A 54 10.61 7.50 -10.07
C THR A 54 10.73 6.45 -11.16
N GLU A 55 10.84 5.19 -10.76
CA GLU A 55 11.05 4.06 -11.68
C GLU A 55 10.59 2.74 -11.04
N ILE A 56 10.31 1.73 -11.87
CA ILE A 56 10.14 0.34 -11.45
C ILE A 56 11.46 -0.38 -11.73
N THR A 57 12.08 -0.97 -10.71
CA THR A 57 13.35 -1.69 -10.87
C THR A 57 13.16 -3.01 -11.64
N SER A 58 14.26 -3.59 -12.14
CA SER A 58 14.29 -4.94 -12.72
C SER A 58 13.69 -6.00 -11.77
N ASP A 59 13.87 -5.81 -10.47
CA ASP A 59 13.33 -6.65 -9.40
C ASP A 59 11.84 -6.37 -9.10
N ARG A 60 11.18 -5.57 -9.94
CA ARG A 60 9.75 -5.22 -9.85
C ARG A 60 9.38 -4.49 -8.56
N LYS A 61 10.28 -3.66 -8.05
CA LYS A 61 10.03 -2.80 -6.88
C LYS A 61 9.98 -1.33 -7.29
N LEU A 62 9.20 -0.54 -6.57
CA LEU A 62 9.15 0.90 -6.77
C LEU A 62 10.42 1.55 -6.20
N ARG A 63 11.06 2.42 -6.99
CA ARG A 63 12.21 3.23 -6.58
C ARG A 63 11.71 4.62 -6.13
N HIS A 64 12.17 5.04 -4.95
CA HIS A 64 11.76 6.27 -4.25
C HIS A 64 10.23 6.48 -4.19
N PRO A 65 9.45 5.50 -3.71
CA PRO A 65 8.00 5.67 -3.62
C PRO A 65 7.63 6.66 -2.51
N SER A 66 6.62 7.48 -2.76
CA SER A 66 6.06 8.45 -1.82
C SER A 66 4.54 8.40 -1.87
N PHE A 67 3.92 8.38 -0.70
CA PHE A 67 2.46 8.28 -0.55
C PHE A 67 1.81 9.61 -0.90
N LYS A 68 0.71 9.57 -1.67
CA LYS A 68 -0.08 10.77 -2.00
C LYS A 68 -1.40 10.80 -1.25
N GLY A 69 -2.09 9.67 -1.14
CA GLY A 69 -3.39 9.61 -0.50
C GLY A 69 -4.07 8.26 -0.67
N LEU A 70 -5.16 8.06 0.07
CA LEU A 70 -6.11 6.99 -0.24
C LEU A 70 -7.10 7.50 -1.28
N ARG A 71 -7.51 6.64 -2.21
CA ARG A 71 -8.64 6.92 -3.10
C ARG A 71 -9.94 6.45 -2.45
N GLU A 72 -11.01 7.19 -2.69
CA GLU A 72 -12.35 6.79 -2.25
C GLU A 72 -12.85 5.59 -3.07
N LEU A 73 -13.70 4.77 -2.44
CA LEU A 73 -14.13 3.44 -2.89
C LEU A 73 -15.09 3.45 -4.10
N ALA A 74 -15.16 4.53 -4.88
CA ALA A 74 -16.18 4.73 -5.91
C ALA A 74 -15.66 4.66 -7.35
N ASP A 75 -14.37 4.77 -7.61
CA ASP A 75 -13.88 4.87 -8.98
C ASP A 75 -13.20 3.58 -9.43
N ASN A 76 -13.66 3.04 -10.56
CA ASN A 76 -12.98 2.00 -11.33
C ASN A 76 -11.48 2.28 -11.37
N VAL A 77 -10.70 1.55 -10.58
CA VAL A 77 -9.27 1.79 -10.48
C VAL A 77 -8.58 0.94 -11.54
N ASP A 78 -7.78 1.58 -12.38
CA ASP A 78 -6.66 0.92 -13.06
C ASP A 78 -5.65 0.48 -11.99
N VAL A 79 -5.98 -0.56 -11.24
CA VAL A 79 -4.97 -1.37 -10.56
C VAL A 79 -4.14 -1.93 -11.69
N PHE A 80 -2.86 -1.58 -11.76
CA PHE A 80 -1.99 -2.04 -12.84
C PHE A 80 -2.05 -3.57 -12.93
N GLU A 81 -2.89 -4.07 -13.83
CA GLU A 81 -3.04 -5.48 -14.10
C GLU A 81 -1.88 -5.86 -15.01
N ARG A 82 -1.01 -6.71 -14.47
CA ARG A 82 -0.01 -7.37 -15.31
C ARG A 82 -0.76 -8.19 -16.36
N LYS A 83 -0.81 -7.72 -17.62
CA LYS A 83 -1.04 -8.64 -18.74
C LYS A 83 0.07 -9.69 -18.72
N LYS A 84 -0.37 -10.95 -18.74
CA LYS A 84 0.44 -12.16 -18.64
C LYS A 84 1.41 -12.28 -19.80
#